data_AF-A0A3D0M236-F1
#
_entry.id   AF-A0A3D0M236-F1
#
_cell.length_a   1.000
_cell.length_b   1.000
_cell.length_c   1.000
_cell.angle_alpha   90.00
_cell.angle_beta   90.00
_cell.angle_gamma   90.00
#
_symmetry.space_group_name_H-M   'P 1'
#
loop_
_entity.id
_entity.type
_entity.pdbx_description
1 polymer ?
#
loop_
_entity_poly.entity_id
_entity_poly.type
_entity_poly.pdbx_seq_one_letter_code
_entity_poly.pdbx_strand_id
1 'polypeptide(L)'
;PLEYGGQRPPTAQWTVTGAGSAIVGLGGSGVRIADVTIGCITDLGINDTNNMSAAMAPAAADTLTAYFKDTQSKPNDFDLIITGDLGSVGADLLRQLMERKGFPLNANYTDCGLLIYDRSKQDVHAGGSGCGCSAAVLCSYILGKMEAGELKNVLFVATGALMSPTSSQQGESIPGIAHLCHLVSIS
;
A
#
# COMPACT_ATOMS: atom_id res chain seq x y z
N PRO A 1 20.18 -13.99 22.60
CA PRO A 1 20.62 -12.85 23.45
C PRO A 1 19.76 -11.61 23.18
N LEU A 2 19.01 -11.17 24.19
CA LEU A 2 18.32 -9.86 24.23
C LEU A 2 19.31 -8.67 24.31
N GLU A 3 20.60 -8.96 24.28
CA GLU A 3 21.76 -8.06 24.46
C GLU A 3 22.05 -7.14 23.26
N TYR A 4 21.26 -7.18 22.19
CA TYR A 4 21.46 -6.29 21.03
C TYR A 4 20.63 -5.00 21.07
N GLY A 5 20.19 -4.56 22.26
CA GLY A 5 19.82 -3.16 22.60
C GLY A 5 18.73 -2.45 21.78
N GLY A 6 18.27 -3.00 20.67
CA GLY A 6 17.27 -2.42 19.80
C GLY A 6 15.90 -2.91 20.20
N GLN A 7 15.19 -2.13 21.02
CA GLN A 7 13.74 -2.26 21.04
C GLN A 7 13.20 -1.80 19.69
N ARG A 8 12.33 -2.62 19.08
CA ARG A 8 11.67 -2.24 17.83
C ARG A 8 10.84 -0.97 18.09
N PRO A 9 11.02 0.10 17.30
CA PRO A 9 10.26 1.33 17.54
C PRO A 9 8.78 1.13 17.18
N PRO A 10 7.86 1.92 17.76
CA PRO A 10 6.42 1.86 17.45
C PRO A 10 6.07 2.14 15.98
N THR A 11 6.96 2.78 15.23
CA THR A 11 6.81 3.08 13.80
C THR A 11 7.11 1.89 12.90
N ALA A 12 7.82 0.88 13.40
CA ALA A 12 8.18 -0.27 12.59
C ALA A 12 7.00 -1.20 12.35
N GLN A 13 7.00 -1.85 11.20
CA GLN A 13 5.99 -2.82 10.79
C GLN A 13 6.46 -4.25 11.04
N TRP A 14 5.54 -5.22 10.97
CA TRP A 14 5.81 -6.65 11.05
C TRP A 14 5.75 -7.28 9.65
N THR A 15 6.88 -7.83 9.17
CA THR A 15 6.89 -8.51 7.87
C THR A 15 5.99 -9.74 7.89
N VAL A 16 5.00 -9.74 7.00
CA VAL A 16 4.01 -10.80 6.90
C VAL A 16 4.65 -12.08 6.36
N THR A 17 4.40 -13.20 7.04
CA THR A 17 4.62 -14.54 6.48
C THR A 17 3.39 -14.95 5.69
N GLY A 18 3.42 -14.71 4.38
CA GLY A 18 2.31 -14.97 3.48
C GLY A 18 2.72 -14.85 2.02
N ALA A 19 1.89 -15.37 1.12
CA ALA A 19 2.07 -15.27 -0.32
C ALA A 19 0.71 -15.12 -1.00
N GLY A 20 0.70 -14.56 -2.20
CA GLY A 20 -0.47 -14.47 -3.07
C GLY A 20 -0.06 -14.70 -4.52
N SER A 21 -0.97 -15.26 -5.30
CA SER A 21 -0.79 -15.48 -6.73
C SER A 21 -2.14 -15.33 -7.43
N ALA A 22 -2.11 -14.75 -8.62
CA ALA A 22 -3.27 -14.59 -9.48
C ALA A 22 -2.92 -15.02 -10.90
N ILE A 23 -3.89 -15.62 -11.59
CA ILE A 23 -3.78 -15.96 -13.02
C ILE A 23 -4.51 -14.87 -13.79
N VAL A 24 -3.80 -14.21 -14.71
CA VAL A 24 -4.35 -13.15 -15.55
C VAL A 24 -4.44 -13.65 -16.99
N GLY A 25 -5.60 -13.46 -17.60
CA GLY A 25 -5.88 -13.90 -18.97
C GLY A 25 -6.80 -12.92 -19.72
N LEU A 26 -6.93 -13.11 -21.02
CA LEU A 26 -7.85 -12.35 -21.85
C LEU A 26 -9.24 -13.00 -21.81
N GLY A 27 -10.21 -12.33 -21.19
CA GLY A 27 -11.60 -12.79 -21.06
C GLY A 27 -11.92 -13.44 -19.71
N GLY A 28 -13.20 -13.81 -19.52
CA GLY A 28 -13.71 -14.37 -18.27
C GLY A 28 -14.84 -13.56 -17.63
N SER A 29 -15.46 -14.15 -16.61
CA SER A 29 -16.41 -13.51 -15.70
C SER A 29 -15.71 -13.16 -14.39
N GLY A 30 -16.17 -12.11 -13.70
CA GLY A 30 -15.60 -11.67 -12.42
C GLY A 30 -14.75 -10.40 -12.53
N VAL A 31 -13.69 -10.34 -11.72
CA VAL A 31 -12.84 -9.15 -11.57
C VAL A 31 -11.97 -8.93 -12.81
N ARG A 32 -11.89 -7.68 -13.26
CA ARG A 32 -11.04 -7.25 -14.36
C ARG A 32 -10.08 -6.15 -13.93
N ILE A 33 -8.91 -6.12 -14.57
CA ILE A 33 -7.99 -4.98 -14.51
C ILE A 33 -8.45 -3.99 -15.58
N ALA A 34 -8.93 -2.82 -15.15
CA ALA A 34 -9.38 -1.76 -16.04
C ALA A 34 -8.20 -0.90 -16.49
N ASP A 35 -7.38 -0.45 -15.53
CA ASP A 35 -6.25 0.45 -15.77
C ASP A 35 -5.07 0.09 -14.87
N VAL A 36 -3.88 0.53 -15.26
CA VAL A 36 -2.64 0.39 -14.48
C VAL A 36 -1.90 1.72 -14.53
N THR A 37 -1.38 2.18 -13.39
CA THR A 37 -0.41 3.29 -13.34
C THR A 37 0.91 2.78 -12.81
N ILE A 38 1.93 2.87 -13.66
CA ILE A 38 3.31 2.59 -13.27
C ILE A 38 3.86 3.84 -12.61
N GLY A 39 4.06 3.83 -11.29
CA GLY A 39 4.65 4.97 -10.60
C GLY A 39 6.13 5.12 -10.87
N CYS A 40 6.61 6.30 -10.48
CA CYS A 40 8.00 6.70 -10.56
C CYS A 40 8.66 6.62 -9.17
N ILE A 41 9.98 6.57 -9.16
CA ILE A 41 10.75 6.68 -7.92
C ILE A 41 10.54 8.08 -7.32
N THR A 42 10.20 8.13 -6.03
CA THR A 42 10.13 9.36 -5.23
C THR A 42 11.07 9.24 -4.04
N ASP A 43 12.01 10.16 -3.91
CA ASP A 43 12.94 10.23 -2.78
C ASP A 43 12.92 11.64 -2.17
N LEU A 44 12.52 11.73 -0.91
CA LEU A 44 12.47 12.98 -0.14
C LEU A 44 13.54 13.05 0.96
N GLY A 45 14.60 12.23 0.86
CA GLY A 45 15.73 12.25 1.79
C GLY A 45 15.51 11.48 3.10
N ILE A 46 14.51 10.59 3.15
CA ILE A 46 14.26 9.74 4.33
C ILE A 46 15.34 8.67 4.41
N ASN A 47 16.07 8.59 5.51
CA ASN A 47 17.14 7.59 5.73
C ASN A 47 16.93 6.71 6.97
N ASP A 48 15.84 6.91 7.71
CA ASP A 48 15.49 6.06 8.86
C ASP A 48 14.84 4.75 8.39
N THR A 49 15.60 3.66 8.49
CA THR A 49 15.15 2.31 8.12
C THR A 49 14.01 1.78 9.00
N ASN A 50 13.76 2.40 10.15
CA ASN A 50 12.63 2.06 11.02
C ASN A 50 11.34 2.84 10.68
N ASN A 51 11.39 3.72 9.67
CA ASN A 51 10.26 4.51 9.20
C ASN A 51 10.15 4.49 7.67
N MET A 52 10.18 3.28 7.10
CA MET A 52 9.99 3.07 5.65
C MET A 52 8.66 3.64 5.14
N SER A 53 7.63 3.66 5.99
CA SER A 53 6.33 4.29 5.70
C SER A 53 6.45 5.75 5.25
N ALA A 54 7.39 6.51 5.84
CA ALA A 54 7.64 7.90 5.45
C ALA A 54 8.30 8.03 4.08
N ALA A 55 9.11 7.05 3.67
CA ALA A 55 9.70 6.99 2.33
C ALA A 55 8.67 6.59 1.26
N MET A 56 7.73 5.69 1.59
CA MET A 56 6.78 5.13 0.62
C MET A 56 5.53 6.00 0.40
N ALA A 57 5.03 6.70 1.44
CA ALA A 57 3.80 7.48 1.33
C ALA A 57 3.84 8.59 0.24
N PRO A 58 4.96 9.30 0.01
CA PRO A 58 5.09 10.24 -1.12
C PRO A 58 4.90 9.56 -2.48
N ALA A 59 5.51 8.40 -2.70
CA ALA A 59 5.39 7.65 -3.95
C ALA A 59 3.95 7.18 -4.22
N ALA A 60 3.26 6.72 -3.17
CA ALA A 60 1.83 6.38 -3.23
C ALA A 60 0.97 7.61 -3.58
N ALA A 61 1.24 8.75 -2.94
CA ALA A 61 0.53 10.00 -3.20
C ALA A 61 0.71 10.49 -4.64
N ASP A 62 1.94 10.42 -5.16
CA ASP A 62 2.25 10.82 -6.54
C ASP A 62 1.56 9.90 -7.55
N THR A 63 1.57 8.59 -7.33
CA THR A 63 0.93 7.60 -8.21
C THR A 63 -0.59 7.77 -8.24
N LEU A 64 -1.24 7.93 -7.07
CA LEU A 64 -2.67 8.20 -6.99
C LEU A 64 -3.03 9.54 -7.65
N THR A 65 -2.23 10.58 -7.41
CA THR A 65 -2.46 11.90 -8.01
C THR A 65 -2.33 11.87 -9.52
N ALA A 66 -1.34 11.14 -10.05
CA ALA A 66 -1.19 10.94 -11.49
C ALA A 66 -2.41 10.22 -12.05
N TYR A 67 -2.81 9.10 -11.45
CA TYR A 67 -3.99 8.34 -11.87
C TYR A 67 -5.28 9.18 -11.90
N PHE A 68 -5.56 9.94 -10.83
CA PHE A 68 -6.76 10.79 -10.78
C PHE A 68 -6.73 11.91 -11.83
N LYS A 69 -5.55 12.47 -12.11
CA LYS A 69 -5.41 13.49 -13.17
C LYS A 69 -5.56 12.86 -14.57
N ASP A 70 -4.98 11.71 -14.81
CA ASP A 70 -5.00 11.07 -16.12
C ASP A 70 -6.41 10.57 -16.49
N THR A 71 -7.12 10.02 -15.50
CA THR A 71 -8.48 9.47 -15.69
C THR A 71 -9.60 10.47 -15.43
N GLN A 72 -9.26 11.66 -14.92
CA GLN A 72 -10.22 12.67 -14.43
C GLN A 72 -11.19 12.12 -13.36
N SER A 73 -10.81 11.04 -12.68
CA SER A 73 -11.57 10.45 -11.59
C SER A 73 -11.25 11.11 -10.24
N LYS A 74 -12.10 10.86 -9.25
CA LYS A 74 -11.97 11.36 -7.88
C LYS A 74 -11.92 10.20 -6.91
N PRO A 75 -11.34 10.38 -5.71
CA PRO A 75 -11.33 9.35 -4.68
C PRO A 75 -12.70 8.72 -4.39
N ASN A 76 -13.79 9.50 -4.48
CA ASN A 76 -15.16 9.02 -4.21
C ASN A 76 -15.79 8.19 -5.34
N ASP A 77 -15.13 8.07 -6.49
CA ASP A 77 -15.63 7.23 -7.60
C ASP A 77 -15.31 5.73 -7.35
N PHE A 78 -14.55 5.43 -6.30
CA PHE A 78 -14.07 4.10 -5.93
C PHE A 78 -14.71 3.63 -4.62
N ASP A 79 -15.14 2.37 -4.58
CA ASP A 79 -15.65 1.73 -3.37
C ASP A 79 -14.54 1.56 -2.34
N LEU A 80 -13.31 1.29 -2.81
CA LEU A 80 -12.14 1.14 -1.98
C LEU A 80 -10.86 1.64 -2.67
N ILE A 81 -10.07 2.41 -1.93
CA ILE A 81 -8.67 2.71 -2.24
C ILE A 81 -7.83 2.00 -1.18
N ILE A 82 -6.90 1.15 -1.59
CA ILE A 82 -6.11 0.35 -0.66
C ILE A 82 -4.63 0.34 -1.03
N THR A 83 -3.78 0.68 -0.07
CA THR A 83 -2.33 0.61 -0.22
C THR A 83 -1.75 -0.72 0.29
N GLY A 84 -0.56 -1.07 -0.18
CA GLY A 84 0.04 -2.39 0.07
C GLY A 84 0.61 -2.59 1.48
N ASP A 85 1.40 -1.65 1.97
CA ASP A 85 2.07 -1.79 3.26
C ASP A 85 2.61 -0.46 3.80
N LEU A 86 1.80 0.59 3.77
CA LEU A 86 2.14 1.84 4.44
C LEU A 86 2.04 1.75 5.96
N GLY A 87 1.19 0.84 6.49
CA GLY A 87 0.87 0.77 7.91
C GLY A 87 0.18 2.05 8.41
N SER A 88 -0.01 2.17 9.72
CA SER A 88 -0.74 3.31 10.29
C SER A 88 -0.03 4.64 10.05
N VAL A 89 1.30 4.67 10.23
CA VAL A 89 2.11 5.88 10.06
C VAL A 89 2.06 6.38 8.61
N GLY A 90 2.30 5.49 7.65
CA GLY A 90 2.30 5.85 6.24
C GLY A 90 0.89 6.16 5.73
N ALA A 91 -0.13 5.49 6.25
CA ALA A 91 -1.51 5.77 5.88
C ALA A 91 -1.95 7.18 6.33
N ASP A 92 -1.59 7.60 7.54
CA ASP A 92 -1.88 8.96 8.03
C ASP A 92 -1.12 10.01 7.21
N LEU A 93 0.15 9.74 6.89
CA LEU A 93 0.95 10.61 6.05
C LEU A 93 0.37 10.73 4.62
N LEU A 94 -0.07 9.61 4.04
CA LEU A 94 -0.71 9.60 2.74
C LEU A 94 -1.98 10.45 2.73
N ARG A 95 -2.85 10.32 3.75
CA ARG A 95 -4.06 11.17 3.86
C ARG A 95 -3.70 12.65 3.82
N GLN A 96 -2.70 13.08 4.59
CA GLN A 96 -2.25 14.48 4.61
C GLN A 96 -1.64 14.94 3.28
N LEU A 97 -0.87 14.07 2.61
CA LEU A 97 -0.30 14.37 1.28
C LEU A 97 -1.40 14.52 0.23
N MET A 98 -2.39 13.64 0.24
CA MET A 98 -3.49 13.64 -0.70
C MET A 98 -4.44 14.82 -0.50
N GLU A 99 -4.70 15.21 0.75
CA GLU A 99 -5.43 16.44 1.08
C GLU A 99 -4.73 17.67 0.47
N ARG A 100 -3.41 17.80 0.67
CA ARG A 100 -2.61 18.90 0.08
C ARG A 100 -2.59 18.90 -1.44
N LYS A 101 -2.72 17.73 -2.08
CA LYS A 101 -2.78 17.59 -3.54
C LYS A 101 -4.19 17.80 -4.13
N GLY A 102 -5.20 18.05 -3.28
CA GLY A 102 -6.58 18.29 -3.71
C GLY A 102 -7.41 17.02 -3.97
N PHE A 103 -6.93 15.86 -3.51
CA PHE A 103 -7.59 14.57 -3.66
C PHE A 103 -7.79 13.89 -2.29
N PRO A 104 -8.53 14.50 -1.34
CA PRO A 104 -8.66 13.97 0.01
C PRO A 104 -9.20 12.53 0.02
N LEU A 105 -8.51 11.65 0.74
CA LEU A 105 -8.92 10.25 0.92
C LEU A 105 -9.91 10.13 2.08
N ASN A 106 -11.10 9.64 1.80
CA ASN A 106 -12.21 9.57 2.76
C ASN A 106 -12.24 8.21 3.49
N ALA A 107 -13.41 7.83 4.00
CA ALA A 107 -13.64 6.57 4.69
C ALA A 107 -13.41 5.33 3.80
N ASN A 108 -13.36 5.51 2.48
CA ASN A 108 -13.10 4.46 1.49
C ASN A 108 -11.60 4.14 1.31
N TYR A 109 -10.70 4.74 2.10
CA TYR A 109 -9.27 4.41 2.06
C TYR A 109 -8.82 3.55 3.25
N THR A 110 -8.03 2.52 2.99
CA THR A 110 -7.35 1.67 3.99
C THR A 110 -5.98 1.18 3.49
N ASP A 111 -5.27 0.38 4.30
CA ASP A 111 -3.98 -0.22 3.97
C ASP A 111 -3.99 -1.72 4.29
N CYS A 112 -3.40 -2.57 3.44
CA CYS A 112 -3.36 -4.02 3.69
C CYS A 112 -2.64 -4.35 5.01
N GLY A 113 -1.61 -3.60 5.38
CA GLY A 113 -0.91 -3.74 6.66
C GLY A 113 -1.80 -3.48 7.88
N LEU A 114 -2.88 -2.72 7.72
CA LEU A 114 -3.88 -2.49 8.77
C LEU A 114 -4.98 -3.56 8.82
N LEU A 115 -5.12 -4.36 7.76
CA LEU A 115 -6.17 -5.39 7.65
C LEU A 115 -5.68 -6.78 8.03
N ILE A 116 -4.39 -7.09 7.86
CA ILE A 116 -3.88 -8.46 7.95
C ILE A 116 -3.72 -8.99 9.38
N TYR A 117 -3.72 -8.11 10.40
CA TYR A 117 -3.57 -8.47 11.81
C TYR A 117 -4.68 -7.87 12.67
N ASP A 118 -5.07 -8.58 13.73
CA ASP A 118 -5.86 -7.99 14.82
C ASP A 118 -4.94 -7.14 15.70
N ARG A 119 -4.80 -5.87 15.33
CA ARG A 119 -3.92 -4.90 16.01
C ARG A 119 -4.26 -4.66 17.48
N SER A 120 -5.44 -5.07 17.95
CA SER A 120 -5.83 -4.97 19.36
C SER A 120 -5.31 -6.15 20.20
N LYS A 121 -5.05 -7.29 19.58
CA LYS A 121 -4.60 -8.53 20.24
C LYS A 121 -3.17 -8.93 19.88
N GLN A 122 -2.66 -8.45 18.75
CA GLN A 122 -1.35 -8.79 18.22
C GLN A 122 -0.44 -7.57 18.22
N ASP A 123 0.73 -7.69 18.85
CA ASP A 123 1.71 -6.61 18.97
C ASP A 123 2.51 -6.39 17.67
N VAL A 124 1.83 -5.79 16.68
CA VAL A 124 2.36 -5.56 15.33
C VAL A 124 2.70 -4.09 15.05
N HIS A 125 2.67 -3.25 16.09
CA HIS A 125 3.05 -1.83 16.03
C HIS A 125 2.29 -1.09 14.90
N ALA A 126 3.00 -0.60 13.87
CA ALA A 126 2.44 0.14 12.75
C ALA A 126 1.62 -0.73 11.78
N GLY A 127 1.63 -2.06 11.92
CA GLY A 127 0.86 -3.00 11.08
C GLY A 127 1.76 -4.00 10.35
N GLY A 128 1.18 -4.71 9.38
CA GLY A 128 1.89 -5.63 8.50
C GLY A 128 2.70 -4.92 7.41
N SER A 129 3.75 -5.58 6.92
CA SER A 129 4.53 -5.14 5.77
C SER A 129 5.07 -6.27 4.90
N GLY A 130 5.68 -5.89 3.79
CA GLY A 130 6.38 -6.79 2.88
C GLY A 130 5.48 -7.33 1.78
N CYS A 131 6.09 -7.95 0.77
CA CYS A 131 5.40 -8.43 -0.42
C CYS A 131 4.27 -9.43 -0.11
N GLY A 132 4.42 -10.23 0.95
CA GLY A 132 3.39 -11.15 1.42
C GLY A 132 2.14 -10.45 1.96
N CYS A 133 2.26 -9.23 2.48
CA CYS A 133 1.16 -8.46 3.05
C CYS A 133 0.15 -8.07 1.96
N SER A 134 0.61 -7.29 0.99
CA SER A 134 -0.23 -6.78 -0.09
C SER A 134 -0.77 -7.92 -0.98
N ALA A 135 0.07 -8.92 -1.27
CA ALA A 135 -0.32 -10.07 -2.08
C ALA A 135 -1.40 -10.94 -1.39
N ALA A 136 -1.23 -11.27 -0.11
CA ALA A 136 -2.20 -12.09 0.62
C ALA A 136 -3.54 -11.37 0.80
N VAL A 137 -3.51 -10.08 1.18
CA VAL A 137 -4.75 -9.30 1.36
C VAL A 137 -5.50 -9.12 0.03
N LEU A 138 -4.79 -8.83 -1.07
CA LEU A 138 -5.41 -8.73 -2.39
C LEU A 138 -6.06 -10.05 -2.80
N CYS A 139 -5.29 -11.14 -2.79
CA CYS A 139 -5.71 -12.43 -3.35
C CYS A 139 -6.76 -13.17 -2.52
N SER A 140 -6.93 -12.82 -1.24
CA SER A 140 -7.92 -13.46 -0.37
C SER A 140 -9.11 -12.54 -0.08
N TYR A 141 -8.86 -11.42 0.57
CA TYR A 141 -9.90 -10.57 1.13
C TYR A 141 -10.52 -9.65 0.06
N ILE A 142 -9.71 -8.96 -0.73
CA ILE A 142 -10.20 -7.97 -1.69
C ILE A 142 -10.86 -8.64 -2.89
N LEU A 143 -10.16 -9.57 -3.56
CA LEU A 143 -10.75 -10.29 -4.69
C LEU A 143 -11.98 -11.10 -4.28
N GLY A 144 -11.96 -11.75 -3.10
CA GLY A 144 -13.14 -12.46 -2.58
C GLY A 144 -14.35 -11.55 -2.36
N LYS A 145 -14.15 -10.33 -1.82
CA LYS A 145 -15.22 -9.33 -1.70
C LYS A 145 -15.73 -8.83 -3.05
N MET A 146 -14.86 -8.69 -4.03
CA MET A 146 -15.24 -8.27 -5.38
C MET A 146 -16.04 -9.35 -6.12
N GLU A 147 -15.66 -10.61 -5.96
CA GLU A 147 -16.39 -11.78 -6.48
C GLU A 147 -17.76 -11.94 -5.82
N ALA A 148 -17.88 -11.61 -4.53
CA ALA A 148 -19.15 -11.58 -3.80
C ALA A 148 -20.03 -10.36 -4.17
N GLY A 149 -19.53 -9.43 -4.99
CA GLY A 149 -20.25 -8.20 -5.38
C GLY A 149 -20.34 -7.13 -4.30
N GLU A 150 -19.59 -7.27 -3.20
CA GLU A 150 -19.51 -6.29 -2.10
C GLU A 150 -18.64 -5.08 -2.46
N LEU A 151 -17.65 -5.29 -3.33
CA LEU A 151 -16.79 -4.26 -3.91
C LEU A 151 -16.87 -4.34 -5.43
N LYS A 152 -17.07 -3.21 -6.11
CA LYS A 152 -17.19 -3.16 -7.57
C LYS A 152 -16.08 -2.35 -8.21
N ASN A 153 -15.56 -1.35 -7.51
CA ASN A 153 -14.54 -0.45 -8.06
C ASN A 153 -13.42 -0.21 -7.03
N VAL A 154 -12.23 -0.76 -7.27
CA VAL A 154 -11.13 -0.78 -6.30
C VAL A 154 -9.83 -0.26 -6.92
N LEU A 155 -9.17 0.68 -6.25
CA LEU A 155 -7.77 1.06 -6.54
C LEU A 155 -6.85 0.33 -5.57
N PHE A 156 -6.05 -0.60 -6.08
CA PHE A 156 -5.01 -1.29 -5.33
C PHE A 156 -3.64 -0.69 -5.64
N VAL A 157 -2.95 -0.18 -4.62
CA VAL A 157 -1.68 0.55 -4.77
C VAL A 157 -0.58 -0.17 -3.99
N ALA A 158 0.21 -0.99 -4.68
CA ALA A 158 1.36 -1.65 -4.08
C ALA A 158 2.51 -0.65 -3.87
N THR A 159 3.06 -0.60 -2.66
CA THR A 159 4.16 0.29 -2.27
C THR A 159 5.45 -0.49 -2.06
N GLY A 160 6.59 0.18 -2.21
CA GLY A 160 7.89 -0.42 -1.94
C GLY A 160 8.95 0.60 -1.56
N ALA A 161 9.80 0.24 -0.61
CA ALA A 161 11.03 0.94 -0.26
C ALA A 161 12.22 0.27 -0.96
N LEU A 162 12.93 1.01 -1.79
CA LEU A 162 14.04 0.51 -2.59
C LEU A 162 15.36 0.64 -1.80
N MET A 163 15.65 -0.33 -0.95
CA MET A 163 16.83 -0.30 -0.08
C MET A 163 17.63 -1.60 -0.09
N SER A 164 18.86 -1.53 0.40
CA SER A 164 19.75 -2.67 0.62
C SER A 164 20.49 -2.52 1.94
N PRO A 165 21.01 -3.61 2.53
CA PRO A 165 21.85 -3.51 3.73
C PRO A 165 23.03 -2.53 3.55
N THR A 166 23.63 -2.52 2.35
CA THR A 166 24.76 -1.65 2.02
C THR A 166 24.36 -0.18 1.99
N SER A 167 23.30 0.18 1.23
CA SER A 167 22.86 1.59 1.11
C SER A 167 22.43 2.15 2.48
N SER A 168 21.77 1.35 3.30
CA SER A 168 21.41 1.75 4.67
C SER A 168 22.61 1.97 5.57
N GLN A 169 23.63 1.10 5.51
CA GLN A 169 24.85 1.26 6.30
C GLN A 169 25.69 2.46 5.85
N GLN A 170 25.56 2.86 4.58
CA GLN A 170 26.19 4.04 4.02
C GLN A 170 25.42 5.34 4.33
N GLY A 171 24.25 5.24 4.97
CA GLY A 171 23.42 6.40 5.31
C GLY A 171 22.72 7.03 4.09
N GLU A 172 22.58 6.29 3.00
CA GLU A 172 21.82 6.74 1.82
C GLU A 172 20.33 6.89 2.17
N SER A 173 19.65 7.78 1.44
CA SER A 173 18.20 7.87 1.49
C SER A 173 17.53 6.61 0.96
N ILE A 174 16.26 6.43 1.30
CA ILE A 174 15.41 5.31 0.92
C ILE A 174 14.41 5.81 -0.13
N PRO A 175 14.63 5.51 -1.42
CA PRO A 175 13.67 5.82 -2.46
C PRO A 175 12.39 4.99 -2.31
N GLY A 176 11.23 5.62 -2.40
CA GLY A 176 9.93 4.96 -2.47
C GLY A 176 9.46 4.76 -3.92
N ILE A 177 8.66 3.73 -4.16
CA ILE A 177 7.92 3.53 -5.40
C ILE A 177 6.52 3.01 -5.11
N ALA A 178 5.55 3.29 -5.99
CA ALA A 178 4.22 2.71 -5.92
C ALA A 178 3.69 2.34 -7.31
N HIS A 179 2.92 1.27 -7.41
CA HIS A 179 2.24 0.86 -8.63
C HIS A 179 0.76 0.62 -8.35
N LEU A 180 -0.09 1.12 -9.22
CA LEU A 180 -1.54 1.04 -9.07
C LEU A 180 -2.14 0.08 -10.10
N CYS A 181 -3.05 -0.78 -9.62
CA CYS A 181 -3.98 -1.54 -10.44
C CYS A 181 -5.41 -1.10 -10.10
N HIS A 182 -6.15 -0.67 -11.11
CA HIS A 182 -7.58 -0.39 -11.01
C HIS A 182 -8.35 -1.67 -11.35
N LEU A 183 -9.08 -2.18 -10.36
CA LEU A 183 -9.83 -3.42 -10.44
C LEU A 183 -11.33 -3.11 -10.46
N VAL A 184 -12.04 -3.70 -11.42
CA VAL A 184 -13.50 -3.57 -11.56
C VAL A 184 -14.18 -4.93 -11.54
N SER A 185 -15.29 -5.04 -10.84
CA SER A 185 -16.15 -6.24 -10.88
C SER A 185 -17.25 -6.02 -11.91
N ILE A 186 -17.40 -6.98 -12.84
CA ILE A 186 -18.48 -6.98 -13.82
C ILE A 186 -19.50 -8.01 -13.35
N SER A 187 -20.51 -7.51 -12.63
CA SER A 187 -21.74 -8.26 -12.31
C SER A 187 -22.74 -8.17 -13.45
#